data_AF-A0A355SD73-F1
#
_entry.id   AF-A0A355SD73-F1
#
_cell.length_a   1.000
_cell.length_b   1.000
_cell.length_c   1.000
_cell.angle_alpha   90.00
_cell.angle_beta   90.00
_cell.angle_gamma   90.00
#
_symmetry.space_group_name_H-M   'P 1'
#
loop_
_entity.id
_entity.type
_entity.pdbx_description
1 polymer ?
#
loop_
_entity_poly.entity_id
_entity_poly.type
_entity_poly.pdbx_seq_one_letter_code
_entity_poly.pdbx_strand_id
1 'polypeptide(L)' 'NSSAGLGYIAAALSTGLATIGTGVAVGPSASSAIGAISEDPKTLGKALIFVGLGEGIAIYGLVISIMILGRL' A
#
# COMPACT_ATOMS: atom_id res chain seq x y z
N ASN A 1 -24.49 4.96 20.13
CA ASN A 1 -23.35 5.32 19.26
C ASN A 1 -22.85 4.13 18.42
N SER A 2 -23.72 3.18 18.03
CA SER A 2 -23.26 1.95 17.36
C SER A 2 -22.87 2.16 15.88
N SER A 3 -23.43 3.17 15.23
CA SER A 3 -23.08 3.56 13.85
C SER A 3 -21.63 4.05 13.72
N ALA A 4 -21.15 4.82 14.71
CA ALA A 4 -19.76 5.28 14.73
C ALA A 4 -18.75 4.12 14.89
N GLY A 5 -19.08 3.14 15.74
CA GLY A 5 -18.23 1.97 15.96
C GLY A 5 -18.02 1.13 14.70
N LEU A 6 -19.08 0.95 13.90
CA LEU A 6 -18.99 0.22 12.64
C LEU A 6 -18.12 0.97 11.61
N GLY A 7 -18.19 2.31 11.60
CA GLY A 7 -17.36 3.16 10.77
C GLY A 7 -15.87 3.06 11.09
N TYR A 8 -15.50 3.00 12.37
CA TYR A 8 -14.10 2.78 12.76
C TYR A 8 -13.57 1.40 12.32
N ILE A 9 -14.40 0.36 12.42
CA ILE A 9 -14.04 -0.97 11.92
C ILE A 9 -13.87 -0.95 10.40
N ALA A 10 -14.76 -0.29 9.66
CA ALA A 10 -14.65 -0.16 8.21
C ALA A 10 -13.37 0.59 7.79
N ALA A 11 -13.02 1.68 8.49
CA ALA A 11 -11.80 2.43 8.25
C ALA A 11 -10.53 1.59 8.53
N ALA A 12 -10.54 0.80 9.61
CA ALA A 12 -9.43 -0.09 9.95
C ALA A 12 -9.27 -1.23 8.91
N LEU A 13 -10.37 -1.84 8.48
CA LEU A 13 -10.37 -2.90 7.47
C LEU A 13 -9.91 -2.41 6.10
N SER A 14 -10.33 -1.21 5.66
CA SER A 14 -9.89 -0.61 4.40
C SER A 14 -8.37 -0.49 4.32
N THR A 15 -7.75 0.14 5.33
CA THR A 15 -6.29 0.30 5.36
C THR A 15 -5.59 -1.04 5.58
N GLY A 16 -6.05 -1.85 6.53
CA GLY A 16 -5.39 -3.11 6.90
C GLY A 16 -5.35 -4.12 5.75
N LEU A 17 -6.45 -4.31 5.03
CA LEU A 17 -6.49 -5.25 3.90
C LEU A 17 -5.68 -4.73 2.71
N ALA A 18 -5.73 -3.42 2.45
CA ALA A 18 -4.96 -2.80 1.37
C ALA A 18 -3.44 -2.89 1.61
N THR A 19 -2.97 -2.67 2.85
CA THR A 19 -1.54 -2.78 3.17
C THR A 19 -1.05 -4.21 3.13
N ILE A 20 -1.87 -5.19 3.54
CA ILE A 20 -1.54 -6.61 3.39
C ILE A 20 -1.41 -6.98 1.89
N GLY A 21 -2.39 -6.59 1.07
CA GLY A 21 -2.33 -6.84 -0.38
C GLY A 21 -1.12 -6.18 -1.05
N THR A 22 -0.81 -4.94 -0.64
CA THR A 22 0.38 -4.21 -1.09
C THR A 22 1.66 -4.93 -0.70
N GLY A 23 1.78 -5.40 0.54
CA GLY A 23 2.97 -6.13 1.00
C GLY A 23 3.22 -7.42 0.22
N VAL A 24 2.15 -8.14 -0.12
CA VAL A 24 2.24 -9.37 -0.95
C VAL A 24 2.67 -9.07 -2.38
N ALA A 25 2.22 -7.95 -2.96
CA ALA A 25 2.61 -7.56 -4.31
C ALA A 25 4.02 -6.94 -4.36
N VAL A 26 4.32 -6.01 -3.47
CA VAL A 26 5.56 -5.21 -3.48
C VAL A 26 6.73 -5.99 -2.89
N GLY A 27 6.53 -6.87 -1.90
CA GLY A 27 7.62 -7.60 -1.24
C GLY A 27 8.52 -8.37 -2.22
N PRO A 28 7.96 -9.27 -3.06
CA PRO A 28 8.73 -9.98 -4.08
C PRO A 28 9.36 -9.03 -5.11
N SER A 29 8.62 -8.00 -5.56
CA SER A 29 9.11 -7.03 -6.54
C SER A 29 10.30 -6.21 -6.01
N ALA A 30 10.27 -5.82 -4.74
CA ALA A 30 11.35 -5.08 -4.09
C ALA A 30 12.60 -5.95 -3.94
N SER A 31 12.44 -7.23 -3.57
CA SER A 31 13.54 -8.20 -3.53
C SER A 31 14.23 -8.35 -4.91
N SER A 32 13.45 -8.57 -5.97
CA SER A 32 13.98 -8.67 -7.33
C SER A 32 14.63 -7.37 -7.81
N ALA A 33 14.05 -6.23 -7.46
CA ALA A 33 14.60 -4.91 -7.76
C ALA A 33 15.98 -4.72 -7.11
N ILE A 34 16.14 -5.02 -5.82
CA ILE A 34 17.43 -4.93 -5.11
C ILE A 34 18.47 -5.85 -5.74
N GLY A 35 18.07 -7.06 -6.15
CA GLY A 35 18.94 -7.97 -6.90
C GLY A 35 19.45 -7.35 -8.20
N ALA A 36 18.56 -6.78 -9.01
CA ALA A 36 18.94 -6.11 -10.26
C ALA A 36 19.81 -4.85 -10.04
N ILE A 37 19.54 -4.09 -8.98
CA ILE A 37 20.34 -2.91 -8.59
C ILE A 37 21.76 -3.31 -8.18
N SER A 38 21.92 -4.48 -7.54
CA SER A 38 23.23 -5.00 -7.14
C SER A 38 24.10 -5.36 -8.34
N GLU A 39 23.49 -5.74 -9.47
CA GLU A 39 24.18 -6.08 -10.71
C GLU A 39 24.42 -4.86 -11.60
N ASP A 40 23.40 -4.01 -11.77
CA ASP A 40 23.53 -2.74 -12.49
C ASP A 40 22.86 -1.59 -11.70
N PRO A 41 23.65 -0.68 -11.09
CA PRO A 41 23.10 0.39 -10.26
C PRO A 41 22.30 1.44 -11.06
N LYS A 42 22.41 1.46 -12.39
CA LYS A 42 21.62 2.37 -13.23
C LYS A 42 20.15 1.91 -13.33
N THR A 43 19.83 0.67 -12.93
CA THR A 43 18.45 0.17 -12.89
C THR A 43 17.61 0.72 -11.73
N LEU A 44 18.22 1.38 -10.74
CA LEU A 44 17.53 1.90 -9.55
C LEU A 44 16.30 2.74 -9.87
N GLY A 45 16.38 3.64 -10.86
CA GLY A 45 15.25 4.48 -11.24
C GLY A 45 14.04 3.67 -11.75
N LYS A 46 14.28 2.62 -12.54
CA LYS A 46 13.21 1.74 -13.05
C LYS A 46 12.62 0.89 -11.93
N ALA A 47 13.48 0.36 -11.06
CA ALA A 47 13.06 -0.40 -9.89
C ALA A 47 12.12 0.39 -8.97
N LEU A 48 12.45 1.66 -8.68
CA LEU A 48 11.61 2.53 -7.86
C LEU A 48 10.25 2.82 -8.49
N ILE A 49 10.15 2.93 -9.82
CA ILE A 49 8.87 3.12 -10.51
C ILE A 49 7.95 1.91 -10.31
N PHE A 50 8.48 0.69 -10.44
CA PHE A 50 7.68 -0.53 -10.26
C PHE A 50 7.24 -0.74 -8.81
N VAL A 51 8.12 -0.49 -7.84
CA VAL A 51 7.78 -0.54 -6.42
C VAL A 51 6.74 0.52 -6.06
N GLY A 52 6.93 1.76 -6.53
CA GLY A 52 6.01 2.87 -6.29
C GLY A 52 4.63 2.65 -6.92
N LEU A 53 4.55 2.02 -8.10
CA LEU A 53 3.28 1.62 -8.70
C LEU A 53 2.51 0.62 -7.82
N GLY A 54 3.22 -0.31 -7.18
CA GLY A 54 2.63 -1.28 -6.26
C GLY A 54 2.13 -0.64 -4.95
N GLU A 55 2.84 0.36 -4.42
CA GLU A 55 2.42 1.10 -3.21
C GLU A 55 1.10 1.87 -3.38
N GLY A 56 0.68 2.16 -4.61
CA GLY A 56 -0.59 2.83 -4.88
C GLY A 56 -1.80 2.16 -4.22
N ILE A 57 -1.78 0.82 -4.08
CA ILE A 57 -2.85 0.06 -3.43
C ILE A 57 -3.00 0.46 -1.96
N ALA A 58 -1.89 0.58 -1.22
CA ALA A 58 -1.90 1.01 0.18
C ALA A 58 -2.36 2.46 0.32
N ILE A 59 -1.90 3.33 -0.58
CA ILE A 59 -2.30 4.75 -0.58
C ILE A 59 -3.81 4.88 -0.79
N TYR A 60 -4.40 4.15 -1.75
CA TYR A 60 -5.84 4.15 -1.95
C TYR A 60 -6.61 3.61 -0.73
N GLY A 61 -6.13 2.53 -0.11
CA GLY A 61 -6.74 1.99 1.12
C GLY A 61 -6.76 3.00 2.27
N LEU A 62 -5.67 3.74 2.44
CA LEU A 62 -5.54 4.82 3.42
C LEU A 62 -6.45 6.01 3.08
N VAL A 63 -6.49 6.44 1.82
CA VAL A 63 -7.38 7.54 1.38
C VAL A 63 -8.84 7.21 1.66
N ILE A 64 -9.28 5.99 1.34
CA ILE A 64 -10.66 5.55 1.63
C ILE A 64 -10.91 5.53 3.15
N SER A 65 -9.96 5.05 3.95
CA SER A 65 -10.07 5.07 5.41
C SER A 65 -10.25 6.49 5.97
N ILE A 66 -9.47 7.46 5.48
CA ILE A 66 -9.59 8.88 5.85
C ILE A 66 -10.96 9.43 5.41
N MET A 67 -11.45 9.07 4.23
CA MET A 67 -12.78 9.49 3.76
C MET A 67 -13.91 8.92 4.63
N ILE A 68 -13.79 7.68 5.12
CA ILE A 68 -14.75 7.07 6.05
C ILE A 68 -14.72 7.84 7.38
N LEU A 69 -13.53 8.12 7.91
CA LEU A 69 -13.35 8.89 9.15
C LEU A 69 -13.91 10.31 9.04
N GLY A 70 -13.75 10.98 7.90
CA GLY A 70 -14.29 12.32 7.66
C GLY A 70 -15.81 12.37 7.51
N ARG A 71 -16.50 11.23 7.45
CA ARG A 71 -17.97 11.11 7.32
C ARG A 71 -18.65 10.63 8.61
N LEU A 72 -17.86 10.20 9.60
CA LEU A 72 -18.33 9.77 10.92
C LEU A 72 -18.54 10.97 11.85
#